data_AF-A0A7Y0WMC3-F1
#
_entry.id   AF-A0A7Y0WMC3-F1
#
_cell.length_a   1.000
_cell.length_b   1.000
_cell.length_c   1.000
_cell.angle_alpha   90.00
_cell.angle_beta   90.00
_cell.angle_gamma   90.00
#
_symmetry.space_group_name_H-M   'P 1'
#
loop_
_entity.id
_entity.type
_entity.pdbx_description
1 polymer ?
#
loop_
_entity_poly.entity_id
_entity_poly.type
_entity_poly.pdbx_seq_one_letter_code
_entity_poly.pdbx_strand_id
1 'polypeptide(L)'
;MINLEPQPLVMGTLLQFSSDQPSAVINPFASFSKEPYELLSLIEAATGYELDPLQRIHAAEAGLLVAQRTTPNAALMIEEWIQHADLADFARAARRALIPA
;
A
#
# COMPACT_ATOMS: atom_id res chain seq x y z
N MET A 1 35.52 16.87 -2.80
CA MET A 1 34.82 15.58 -2.59
C MET A 1 33.69 15.86 -1.61
N ILE A 2 32.45 15.80 -2.07
CA ILE A 2 31.29 16.01 -1.18
C ILE A 2 31.00 14.65 -0.55
N ASN A 3 31.14 14.55 0.76
CA ASN A 3 30.75 13.38 1.53
C ASN A 3 29.23 13.20 1.37
N LEU A 4 28.81 12.09 0.77
CA LEU A 4 27.43 11.62 0.83
C LEU A 4 27.20 11.12 2.26
N GLU A 5 26.59 11.95 3.11
CA GLU A 5 26.05 11.45 4.36
C GLU A 5 24.87 10.52 4.03
N PRO A 6 24.86 9.26 4.48
CA PRO A 6 23.71 8.39 4.30
C PRO A 6 22.53 9.00 5.06
N GLN A 7 21.48 9.37 4.34
CA GLN A 7 20.24 9.82 4.96
C GLN A 7 19.70 8.70 5.85
N PRO A 8 19.12 9.02 7.02
CA PRO A 8 18.56 8.02 7.90
C PRO A 8 17.44 7.29 7.17
N LEU A 9 17.53 5.96 7.18
CA LEU A 9 16.46 5.07 6.74
C LEU A 9 15.25 5.36 7.63
N VAL A 10 14.25 6.07 7.10
CA VAL A 10 12.98 6.26 7.80
C VAL A 10 12.22 4.94 7.70
N MET A 11 12.53 3.99 8.59
CA MET A 11 11.63 2.88 8.85
C MET A 11 10.35 3.45 9.45
N GLY A 12 9.21 3.20 8.80
CA GLY A 12 7.91 3.66 9.28
C GLY A 12 7.70 3.22 10.73
N THR A 13 7.54 4.20 11.63
CA THR A 13 7.26 3.96 13.04
C THR A 13 5.84 3.43 13.19
N LEU A 14 5.69 2.22 13.75
CA LEU A 14 4.40 1.74 14.24
C LEU A 14 3.97 2.64 15.41
N LEU A 15 2.95 3.46 15.19
CA LEU A 15 2.34 4.28 16.24
C LEU A 15 1.61 3.37 17.23
N GLN A 16 2.26 3.07 18.35
CA GLN A 16 1.63 2.41 19.48
C GLN A 16 0.80 3.46 20.23
N PHE A 17 -0.49 3.55 19.92
CA PHE A 17 -1.43 4.27 20.78
C PHE A 17 -1.41 3.58 22.15
N SER A 18 -1.31 4.39 23.20
CA SER A 18 -1.05 4.00 24.60
C SER A 18 -1.75 2.72 25.06
N SER A 19 -1.14 2.00 25.99
CA SER A 19 -1.60 0.73 26.58
C SER A 19 -3.04 0.70 27.11
N ASP A 20 -3.64 1.89 27.26
CA ASP A 20 -4.93 2.12 27.91
C ASP A 20 -6.04 2.43 26.90
N GLN A 21 -5.71 2.54 25.62
CA GLN A 21 -6.67 2.68 24.53
C GLN A 21 -6.77 1.36 23.76
N PRO A 22 -7.99 0.88 23.41
CA PRO A 22 -8.11 -0.25 22.51
C PRO A 22 -7.34 0.10 21.24
N SER A 23 -6.43 -0.76 20.81
CA SER A 23 -5.61 -0.54 19.62
C SER A 23 -6.53 -0.12 18.47
N ALA A 24 -6.50 1.16 18.11
CA ALA A 24 -7.29 1.64 16.99
C ALA A 24 -6.65 1.03 15.75
N VAL A 25 -7.32 0.03 15.16
CA VAL A 25 -6.90 -0.51 13.86
C VAL A 25 -7.19 0.58 12.84
N ILE A 26 -6.18 1.39 12.56
CA ILE A 26 -6.23 2.34 11.46
C ILE A 26 -6.21 1.50 10.18
N ASN A 27 -7.27 1.62 9.37
CA ASN A 27 -7.30 1.06 8.03
C ASN A 27 -6.83 2.14 7.04
N PRO A 28 -5.54 2.21 6.69
CA PRO A 28 -5.04 3.25 5.78
C PRO A 28 -5.71 3.17 4.40
N PHE A 29 -6.17 1.99 3.99
CA PHE A 29 -6.88 1.79 2.73
C PHE A 29 -8.24 2.50 2.70
N ALA A 30 -8.83 2.88 3.84
CA ALA A 30 -10.05 3.67 3.85
C ALA A 30 -9.88 5.05 3.18
N SER A 31 -8.66 5.57 3.10
CA SER A 31 -8.33 6.82 2.42
C SER A 31 -8.02 6.66 0.92
N PHE A 32 -8.10 5.44 0.36
CA PHE A 32 -7.71 5.18 -1.03
C PHE A 32 -8.52 5.98 -2.05
N SER A 33 -9.78 6.31 -1.76
CA SER A 33 -10.60 7.18 -2.61
C SER A 33 -10.11 8.63 -2.67
N LYS A 34 -9.28 9.06 -1.71
CA LYS A 34 -8.72 10.41 -1.62
C LYS A 34 -7.29 10.47 -2.14
N GLU A 35 -6.48 9.49 -1.74
CA GLU A 35 -5.03 9.50 -1.91
C GLU A 35 -4.51 8.17 -2.53
N PRO A 36 -5.02 7.75 -3.70
CA PRO A 36 -4.69 6.44 -4.27
C PRO A 36 -3.20 6.30 -4.58
N TYR A 37 -2.58 7.34 -5.16
CA TYR A 37 -1.18 7.29 -5.56
C TYR A 37 -0.20 7.34 -4.39
N GLU A 38 -0.59 7.97 -3.27
CA GLU A 38 0.24 8.00 -2.06
C GLU A 38 0.20 6.63 -1.37
N LEU A 39 -0.97 6.01 -1.30
CA LEU A 39 -1.08 4.64 -0.78
C LEU A 39 -0.36 3.64 -1.67
N LEU A 40 -0.40 3.80 -3.00
CA LEU A 40 0.43 2.98 -3.90
C LEU A 40 1.92 3.19 -3.62
N SER A 41 2.41 4.42 -3.46
CA SER A 41 3.81 4.69 -3.08
C SER A 41 4.21 3.96 -1.79
N LEU A 42 3.33 3.96 -0.79
CA LEU A 42 3.59 3.29 0.49
C LEU A 42 3.70 1.76 0.30
N ILE A 43 2.90 1.17 -0.58
CA ILE A 43 2.94 -0.26 -0.88
C ILE A 43 4.18 -0.60 -1.71
N GLU A 44 4.54 0.20 -2.70
CA GLU A 44 5.80 0.05 -3.46
C GLU A 44 7.00 0.08 -2.51
N ALA A 45 7.05 1.03 -1.58
CA ALA A 45 8.10 1.14 -0.57
C ALA A 45 8.11 -0.07 0.39
N ALA A 46 6.95 -0.53 0.85
CA ALA A 46 6.85 -1.67 1.76
C ALA A 46 7.19 -3.01 1.10
N THR A 47 6.98 -3.15 -0.20
CA THR A 47 7.21 -4.39 -0.96
C THR A 47 8.56 -4.42 -1.67
N GLY A 48 9.18 -3.25 -1.89
CA GLY A 48 10.34 -3.10 -2.78
C GLY A 48 10.02 -3.33 -4.26
N TYR A 49 8.73 -3.33 -4.63
CA TYR A 49 8.27 -3.54 -6.00
C TYR A 49 7.81 -2.20 -6.58
N GLU A 50 8.51 -1.69 -7.57
CA GLU A 50 8.17 -0.43 -8.24
C GLU A 50 7.28 -0.70 -9.46
N LEU A 51 6.14 -0.02 -9.54
CA LEU A 51 5.24 -0.06 -10.69
C LEU A 51 5.74 0.89 -11.77
N ASP A 52 5.68 0.46 -13.02
CA ASP A 52 5.84 1.39 -14.12
C ASP A 52 4.64 2.38 -14.19
N PRO A 53 4.75 3.50 -14.95
CA PRO A 53 3.69 4.50 -14.99
C PRO A 53 2.31 3.97 -15.42
N LEU A 54 2.27 2.98 -16.33
CA LEU A 54 1.02 2.40 -16.82
C LEU A 54 0.42 1.46 -15.77
N GLN A 55 1.24 0.59 -15.18
CA GLN A 55 0.82 -0.27 -14.07
C GLN A 55 0.30 0.54 -12.89
N ARG A 56 0.93 1.70 -12.60
CA ARG A 56 0.50 2.58 -11.52
C ARG A 56 -0.88 3.19 -11.77
N ILE A 57 -1.21 3.52 -13.02
CA ILE A 57 -2.56 3.95 -13.42
C ILE A 57 -3.55 2.80 -13.23
N HIS A 58 -3.26 1.62 -13.75
CA HIS A 58 -4.15 0.46 -13.62
C HIS A 58 -4.37 0.06 -12.14
N ALA A 59 -3.32 0.10 -11.32
CA ALA A 59 -3.42 -0.18 -9.90
C ALA A 59 -4.30 0.86 -9.17
N ALA A 60 -4.19 2.13 -9.54
CA ALA A 60 -5.04 3.18 -8.99
C ALA A 60 -6.50 2.98 -9.41
N GLU A 61 -6.77 2.71 -10.69
CA GLU A 61 -8.11 2.45 -11.21
C GLU A 61 -8.77 1.26 -10.54
N ALA A 62 -8.07 0.13 -10.46
CA ALA A 62 -8.52 -1.07 -9.76
C ALA A 62 -8.82 -0.78 -8.27
N GLY A 63 -7.92 -0.09 -7.57
CA GLY A 63 -8.15 0.25 -6.17
C GLY A 63 -9.33 1.23 -5.97
N LEU A 64 -9.53 2.17 -6.89
CA LEU A 64 -10.67 3.08 -6.87
C LEU A 64 -12.00 2.34 -7.14
N LEU A 65 -12.01 1.30 -7.98
CA LEU A 65 -13.19 0.45 -8.20
C LEU A 65 -13.61 -0.27 -6.91
N VAL A 66 -12.65 -0.79 -6.15
CA VAL A 66 -12.92 -1.38 -4.82
C VAL A 66 -13.49 -0.32 -3.89
N ALA A 67 -12.88 0.87 -3.84
CA ALA A 67 -13.31 1.96 -2.97
C ALA A 67 -14.71 2.51 -3.27
N GLN A 68 -15.18 2.39 -4.51
CA GLN A 68 -16.55 2.76 -4.89
C GLN A 68 -17.59 1.76 -4.40
N ARG A 69 -17.21 0.49 -4.21
CA ARG A 69 -18.13 -0.61 -3.90
C ARG A 69 -18.23 -0.89 -2.40
N THR A 70 -17.17 -0.60 -1.65
CA THR A 70 -17.06 -0.98 -0.24
C THR A 70 -16.01 -0.14 0.49
N THR A 71 -15.91 -0.30 1.81
CA THR A 71 -14.76 0.19 2.57
C THR A 71 -13.51 -0.63 2.17
N PRO A 72 -12.53 -0.02 1.50
CA PRO A 72 -11.37 -0.75 1.00
C PRO A 72 -10.51 -1.26 2.14
N ASN A 73 -9.90 -2.43 1.96
CA ASN A 73 -8.86 -2.98 2.81
C ASN A 73 -7.81 -3.69 1.94
N ALA A 74 -6.66 -4.04 2.53
CA ALA A 74 -5.56 -4.66 1.79
C ALA A 74 -5.98 -5.90 0.98
N ALA A 75 -6.78 -6.79 1.57
CA ALA A 75 -7.19 -8.03 0.93
C ALA A 75 -8.04 -7.77 -0.32
N LEU A 76 -9.04 -6.89 -0.21
CA LEU A 76 -9.90 -6.53 -1.33
C LEU A 76 -9.13 -5.83 -2.47
N MET A 77 -8.17 -4.96 -2.13
CA MET A 77 -7.32 -4.33 -3.15
C MET A 77 -6.47 -5.37 -3.89
N ILE A 78 -5.85 -6.29 -3.15
CA ILE A 78 -5.03 -7.35 -3.72
C ILE A 78 -5.86 -8.28 -4.60
N GLU A 79 -7.08 -8.63 -4.18
CA GLU A 79 -8.01 -9.45 -4.95
C GLU A 79 -8.45 -8.79 -6.25
N GLU A 80 -8.60 -7.46 -6.28
CA GLU A 80 -8.88 -6.74 -7.52
C GLU A 80 -7.62 -6.67 -8.39
N TRP A 81 -6.46 -6.29 -7.84
CA TRP A 81 -5.20 -6.18 -8.59
C TRP A 81 -4.79 -7.50 -9.24
N ILE A 82 -5.02 -8.65 -8.59
CA ILE A 82 -4.64 -9.95 -9.16
C ILE A 82 -5.46 -10.32 -10.41
N GLN A 83 -6.59 -9.65 -10.67
CA GLN A 83 -7.37 -9.81 -11.91
C GLN A 83 -6.70 -9.12 -13.11
N HIS A 84 -5.79 -8.18 -12.86
CA HIS A 84 -5.05 -7.46 -13.89
C HIS A 84 -3.71 -8.17 -14.15
N ALA A 85 -3.53 -8.68 -15.37
CA ALA A 85 -2.38 -9.51 -15.73
C ALA A 85 -1.04 -8.80 -15.50
N ASP A 86 -1.00 -7.49 -15.74
CA ASP A 86 0.16 -6.62 -15.56
C ASP A 86 0.45 -6.26 -14.10
N LEU A 87 -0.48 -6.51 -13.17
CA LEU A 87 -0.33 -6.22 -11.73
C LEU A 87 -0.13 -7.48 -10.88
N ALA A 88 -0.14 -8.68 -11.48
CA ALA A 88 -0.16 -9.93 -10.73
C ALA A 88 1.04 -10.10 -9.79
N ASP A 89 2.24 -9.68 -10.21
CA ASP A 89 3.45 -9.78 -9.37
C ASP A 89 3.47 -8.75 -8.25
N PHE A 90 3.02 -7.52 -8.53
CA PHE A 90 2.80 -6.50 -7.51
C PHE A 90 1.78 -6.97 -6.47
N ALA A 91 0.64 -7.52 -6.89
CA ALA A 91 -0.41 -8.02 -5.99
C ALA A 91 0.11 -9.15 -5.08
N ARG A 92 0.94 -10.06 -5.61
CA ARG A 92 1.59 -11.12 -4.82
C ARG A 92 2.59 -10.54 -3.82
N ALA A 93 3.38 -9.54 -4.21
CA ALA A 93 4.33 -8.88 -3.32
C ALA A 93 3.59 -8.15 -2.18
N ALA A 94 2.56 -7.37 -2.53
CA ALA A 94 1.69 -6.68 -1.59
C ALA A 94 1.03 -7.65 -0.61
N ARG A 95 0.52 -8.79 -1.08
CA ARG A 95 -0.07 -9.83 -0.21
C ARG A 95 0.88 -10.32 0.86
N ARG A 96 2.13 -10.63 0.48
CA ARG A 96 3.15 -11.11 1.43
C ARG A 96 3.53 -10.05 2.46
N ALA A 97 3.55 -8.77 2.07
CA ALA A 97 3.95 -7.68 2.94
C ALA A 97 2.82 -7.22 3.89
N LEU A 98 1.58 -7.23 3.43
CA LEU A 98 0.47 -6.57 4.10
C LEU A 98 -0.48 -7.51 4.85
N ILE A 99 -0.51 -8.79 4.47
CA ILE A 99 -1.42 -9.78 5.06
C ILE A 99 -0.58 -10.83 5.79
N PRO A 100 -0.60 -10.86 7.14
CA PRO A 100 0.10 -11.89 7.91
C PRO A 100 -0.43 -13.29 7.58
N ALA A 101 0.46 -14.29 7.66
CA ALA A 101 0.13 -15.70 7.44
C ALA A 101 -0.73 -16.29 8.57
#